data_AF-A0A6S6G6S1-F1
#
_entry.id   AF-A0A6S6G6S1-F1
#
_cell.length_a   1.000
_cell.length_b   1.000
_cell.length_c   1.000
_cell.angle_alpha   90.00
_cell.angle_beta   90.00
_cell.angle_gamma   90.00
#
_symmetry.space_group_name_H-M   'P 1'
#
loop_
_entity.id
_entity.type
_entity.pdbx_description
1 polymer ?
#
loop_
_entity_poly.entity_id
_entity_poly.type
_entity_poly.pdbx_seq_one_letter_code
_entity_poly.pdbx_strand_id
1 'polypeptide(L)'
;MHWTLLTMISGLAGQVPGAAPDTPTTSVAAPADSPAMAIARANRTKMKAPPRPKARLKPDYPEVERAALHGGTVSVAAIVNETGTIEEATIVRSSSFPALDAAALDVVRTGSFIPAKDANDTPIAVPVSLPIRFDPYDLSGDVTVATEPEQTYPDAERAAGHHGRVLVVGVVDVDGALTRAEVSASSRAPGLDAAALATARATRFEVRRDDKGQALPTPVRMAYEYDSFRSPGKGGGVLRYRCDQFVLDQDWWRSTFPPKERGEFYTMMLGLGTLAQLRGGKLDFTSASLADFEVRWTKAIEACRAHPTTLMIDHLKPEGEWARRAAEPRR
;
A
#
# COMPACT_ATOMS: atom_id res chain seq x y z
N MET A 1 -6.70 -61.30 -36.71
CA MET A 1 -6.22 -62.68 -36.45
C MET A 1 -5.84 -62.75 -34.98
N HIS A 2 -6.43 -63.70 -34.22
CA HIS A 2 -6.07 -64.16 -32.85
C HIS A 2 -6.03 -63.09 -31.72
N TRP A 3 -6.77 -63.20 -30.59
CA TRP A 3 -6.66 -64.19 -29.48
C TRP A 3 -5.26 -64.17 -28.83
N THR A 4 -5.04 -64.11 -27.51
CA THR A 4 -5.88 -64.07 -26.27
C THR A 4 -5.01 -63.48 -25.12
N LEU A 5 -5.32 -63.38 -23.81
CA LEU A 5 -6.31 -64.03 -22.92
C LEU A 5 -6.71 -63.07 -21.75
N LEU A 6 -7.00 -63.60 -20.56
CA LEU A 6 -7.48 -62.95 -19.32
C LEU A 6 -6.55 -63.29 -18.14
N THR A 7 -6.48 -62.46 -17.08
CA THR A 7 -6.33 -62.99 -15.70
C THR A 7 -6.87 -62.03 -14.66
N MET A 8 -7.79 -62.52 -13.81
CA MET A 8 -8.21 -61.86 -12.57
C MET A 8 -7.26 -62.22 -11.42
N ILE A 9 -7.10 -61.34 -10.44
CA ILE A 9 -6.85 -61.74 -9.05
C ILE A 9 -7.81 -60.98 -8.15
N SER A 10 -8.65 -61.71 -7.42
CA SER A 10 -9.59 -61.18 -6.44
C SER A 10 -8.95 -61.07 -5.05
N GLY A 11 -9.27 -59.96 -4.37
CA GLY A 11 -9.52 -59.83 -2.93
C GLY A 11 -8.72 -60.61 -1.89
N LEU A 12 -8.20 -59.87 -0.91
CA LEU A 12 -8.17 -60.33 0.49
C LEU A 12 -8.57 -59.17 1.40
N ALA A 13 -9.58 -59.39 2.24
CA ALA A 13 -10.06 -58.42 3.22
C ALA A 13 -9.18 -58.47 4.49
N GLY A 14 -8.80 -57.31 5.00
CA GLY A 14 -8.06 -57.15 6.26
C GLY A 14 -8.82 -56.24 7.22
N GLN A 15 -9.80 -56.78 7.92
CA GLN A 15 -10.55 -56.05 8.95
C GLN A 15 -9.68 -55.87 10.21
N VAL A 16 -9.45 -54.64 10.65
CA VAL A 16 -8.78 -54.36 11.94
C VAL A 16 -9.79 -53.71 12.89
N PRO A 17 -10.20 -54.39 13.98
CA PRO A 17 -11.02 -53.79 15.03
C PRO A 17 -10.12 -53.06 16.05
N GLY A 18 -10.47 -51.83 16.39
CA GLY A 18 -9.68 -51.00 17.31
C GLY A 18 -10.43 -49.75 17.75
N ALA A 19 -11.49 -49.93 18.54
CA ALA A 19 -12.16 -48.81 19.20
C ALA A 19 -11.23 -48.22 20.27
N ALA A 20 -10.82 -46.97 20.08
CA ALA A 20 -10.23 -46.13 21.11
C ALA A 20 -11.30 -45.13 21.59
N PRO A 21 -11.34 -44.77 22.89
CA PRO A 21 -12.52 -44.14 23.48
C PRO A 21 -12.70 -42.69 23.06
N ASP A 22 -13.97 -42.27 22.95
CA ASP A 22 -14.37 -40.88 22.78
C ASP A 22 -13.92 -40.04 23.98
N THR A 23 -12.75 -39.39 23.87
CA THR A 23 -12.49 -38.19 24.67
C THR A 23 -13.50 -37.14 24.25
N PRO A 24 -14.31 -36.56 25.17
CA PRO A 24 -15.19 -35.47 24.80
C PRO A 24 -14.32 -34.29 24.39
N THR A 25 -14.31 -33.99 23.09
CA THR A 25 -13.81 -32.73 22.58
C THR A 25 -14.64 -31.64 23.21
N THR A 26 -14.11 -30.99 24.25
CA THR A 26 -14.65 -29.75 24.78
C THR A 26 -14.58 -28.72 23.67
N SER A 27 -15.67 -28.62 22.92
CA SER A 27 -15.87 -27.58 21.92
C SER A 27 -15.84 -26.25 22.66
N VAL A 28 -14.70 -25.57 22.58
CA VAL A 28 -14.58 -24.18 23.02
C VAL A 28 -15.49 -23.39 22.09
N ALA A 29 -16.69 -23.08 22.58
CA ALA A 29 -17.69 -22.34 21.83
C ALA A 29 -17.05 -21.07 21.27
N ALA A 30 -17.18 -20.87 19.95
CA ALA A 30 -16.59 -19.72 19.31
C ALA A 30 -17.17 -18.44 19.93
N PRO A 31 -16.34 -17.51 20.45
CA PRO A 31 -16.82 -16.34 21.20
C PRO A 31 -17.56 -15.28 20.35
N ALA A 32 -17.97 -15.62 19.13
CA ALA A 32 -18.92 -14.85 18.32
C ALA A 32 -20.32 -14.75 18.98
N ASP A 33 -20.66 -15.69 19.87
CA ASP A 33 -21.97 -15.84 20.53
C ASP A 33 -21.94 -15.55 22.05
N SER A 34 -20.93 -14.83 22.56
CA SER A 34 -20.87 -14.50 23.99
C SER A 34 -22.05 -13.60 24.44
N PRO A 35 -22.53 -13.72 25.69
CA PRO A 35 -23.56 -12.81 26.23
C PRO A 35 -23.12 -11.33 26.21
N ALA A 36 -21.83 -11.05 26.44
CA ALA A 36 -21.28 -9.69 26.36
C ALA A 36 -21.34 -9.16 24.91
N MET A 37 -20.99 -10.00 23.93
CA MET A 37 -21.07 -9.67 22.51
C MET A 37 -22.52 -9.40 22.06
N ALA A 38 -23.49 -10.13 22.60
CA ALA A 38 -24.91 -9.89 22.35
C ALA A 38 -25.40 -8.54 22.92
N ILE A 39 -25.03 -8.21 24.16
CA ILE A 39 -25.35 -6.92 24.80
C ILE A 39 -24.71 -5.76 24.02
N ALA A 40 -23.43 -5.89 23.69
CA ALA A 40 -22.71 -4.88 22.91
C ALA A 40 -23.35 -4.67 21.52
N ARG A 41 -23.76 -5.76 20.83
CA ARG A 41 -24.49 -5.66 19.54
C ARG A 41 -25.79 -4.88 19.68
N ALA A 42 -26.56 -5.08 20.76
CA ALA A 42 -27.77 -4.31 21.01
C ALA A 42 -27.47 -2.80 21.19
N ASN A 43 -26.42 -2.46 21.94
CA ASN A 43 -25.99 -1.07 22.16
C ASN A 43 -25.57 -0.34 20.87
N ARG A 44 -25.15 -1.06 19.82
CA ARG A 44 -24.79 -0.46 18.52
C ARG A 44 -25.92 0.38 17.90
N THR A 45 -27.18 0.09 18.22
CA THR A 45 -28.35 0.88 17.77
C THR A 45 -28.45 2.27 18.42
N LYS A 46 -27.85 2.45 19.60
CA LYS A 46 -27.84 3.71 20.37
C LYS A 46 -26.62 4.58 20.04
N MET A 47 -25.67 4.05 19.27
CA MET A 47 -24.36 4.65 19.02
C MET A 47 -24.45 5.85 18.07
N LYS A 48 -24.12 7.04 18.60
CA LYS A 48 -23.99 8.31 17.85
C LYS A 48 -22.60 8.47 17.26
N ALA A 49 -21.57 8.06 18.00
CA ALA A 49 -20.17 8.14 17.57
C ALA A 49 -19.49 6.77 17.65
N PRO A 50 -18.86 6.27 16.55
CA PRO A 50 -18.14 5.00 16.57
C PRO A 50 -16.85 5.12 17.39
N PRO A 51 -16.43 4.04 18.07
CA PRO A 51 -15.16 4.01 18.78
C PRO A 51 -13.99 4.06 17.80
N ARG A 52 -12.84 4.58 18.23
CA ARG A 52 -11.66 4.78 17.37
C ARG A 52 -10.38 4.40 18.11
N PRO A 53 -9.40 3.73 17.49
CA PRO A 53 -8.08 3.53 18.11
C PRO A 53 -7.44 4.87 18.51
N LYS A 54 -6.84 4.95 19.69
CA LYS A 54 -6.05 6.13 20.12
C LYS A 54 -4.72 6.24 19.37
N ALA A 55 -4.18 5.11 18.92
CA ALA A 55 -2.96 4.98 18.13
C ALA A 55 -3.15 3.95 17.02
N ARG A 56 -2.27 3.93 16.01
CA ARG A 56 -2.25 2.87 15.00
C ARG A 56 -1.89 1.55 15.67
N LEU A 57 -2.75 0.53 15.53
CA LEU A 57 -2.42 -0.83 15.93
C LEU A 57 -1.33 -1.35 14.97
N LYS A 58 -0.10 -1.47 15.45
CA LYS A 58 1.01 -2.13 14.74
C LYS A 58 1.18 -3.51 15.39
N PRO A 59 0.66 -4.61 14.79
CA PRO A 59 0.96 -5.94 15.30
C PRO A 59 2.46 -6.19 15.23
N ASP A 60 2.97 -6.99 16.17
CA ASP A 60 4.26 -7.63 15.94
C ASP A 60 4.11 -8.61 14.79
N TYR A 61 5.12 -8.73 13.93
CA TYR A 61 5.06 -9.57 12.74
C TYR A 61 6.15 -10.63 12.87
N PRO A 62 5.79 -11.89 13.20
CA PRO A 62 6.74 -12.97 13.35
C PRO A 62 7.67 -13.07 12.13
N GLU A 63 8.99 -12.90 12.35
CA GLU A 63 9.97 -12.85 11.26
C GLU A 63 9.99 -14.12 10.40
N VAL A 64 9.64 -15.28 10.98
CA VAL A 64 9.51 -16.55 10.24
C VAL A 64 8.38 -16.48 9.21
N GLU A 65 7.21 -15.97 9.59
CA GLU A 65 6.07 -15.79 8.68
C GLU A 65 6.40 -14.73 7.61
N ARG A 66 7.08 -13.65 8.02
CA ARG A 66 7.52 -12.58 7.10
C ARG A 66 8.50 -13.11 6.05
N ALA A 67 9.52 -13.87 6.46
CA ALA A 67 10.51 -14.49 5.57
C ALA A 67 9.89 -15.53 4.62
N ALA A 68 8.82 -16.20 5.06
CA ALA A 68 8.00 -17.11 4.25
C ALA A 68 7.02 -16.39 3.30
N LEU A 69 6.96 -15.04 3.33
CA LEU A 69 6.00 -14.20 2.59
C LEU A 69 4.53 -14.43 2.98
N HIS A 70 4.28 -15.03 4.14
CA HIS A 70 2.94 -15.28 4.66
C HIS A 70 2.32 -13.97 5.14
N GLY A 71 1.24 -13.54 4.49
CA GLY A 71 0.52 -12.31 4.84
C GLY A 71 -0.98 -12.43 4.60
N GLY A 72 -1.70 -11.34 4.78
CA GLY A 72 -3.15 -11.30 4.61
C GLY A 72 -3.83 -10.30 5.53
N THR A 73 -5.14 -10.48 5.75
CA THR A 73 -5.91 -9.65 6.68
C THR A 73 -6.67 -10.54 7.66
N VAL A 74 -6.33 -10.43 8.94
CA VAL A 74 -7.09 -11.01 10.05
C VAL A 74 -8.21 -10.03 10.40
N SER A 75 -9.47 -10.49 10.41
CA SER A 75 -10.57 -9.70 10.96
C SER A 75 -10.81 -10.11 12.39
N VAL A 76 -10.54 -9.20 13.33
CA VAL A 76 -10.79 -9.40 14.77
C VAL A 76 -12.07 -8.66 15.16
N ALA A 77 -13.06 -9.36 15.71
CA ALA A 77 -14.20 -8.73 16.35
C ALA A 77 -13.89 -8.54 17.84
N ALA A 78 -14.07 -7.32 18.36
CA ALA A 78 -13.77 -7.00 19.75
C ALA A 78 -14.84 -6.11 20.37
N ILE A 79 -15.00 -6.16 21.69
CA ILE A 79 -15.89 -5.27 22.45
C ILE A 79 -15.04 -4.14 23.03
N VAL A 80 -15.27 -2.91 22.56
CA VAL A 80 -14.72 -1.71 23.20
C VAL A 80 -15.69 -1.31 24.30
N ASN A 81 -15.24 -1.30 25.55
CA ASN A 81 -16.05 -0.92 26.70
C ASN A 81 -16.08 0.62 26.91
N GLU A 82 -16.80 1.04 27.95
CA GLU A 82 -17.03 2.44 28.32
C GLU A 82 -15.75 3.23 28.66
N THR A 83 -14.69 2.53 29.10
CA THR A 83 -13.36 3.13 29.37
C THR A 83 -12.46 3.21 28.13
N GLY A 84 -12.86 2.57 27.03
CA GLY A 84 -12.06 2.44 25.83
C GLY A 84 -11.00 1.34 25.89
N THR A 85 -11.15 0.35 26.77
CA THR A 85 -10.35 -0.89 26.77
C THR A 85 -11.15 -2.03 26.11
N ILE A 86 -10.45 -3.10 25.73
CA ILE A 86 -11.07 -4.29 25.15
C ILE A 86 -11.50 -5.25 26.24
N GLU A 87 -12.78 -5.59 26.27
CA GLU A 87 -13.37 -6.57 27.19
C GLU A 87 -13.25 -8.00 26.64
N GLU A 88 -13.50 -8.16 25.35
CA GLU A 88 -13.45 -9.43 24.62
C GLU A 88 -12.90 -9.20 23.22
N ALA A 89 -12.09 -10.13 22.70
CA ALA A 89 -11.57 -10.10 21.33
C ALA A 89 -11.52 -11.51 20.74
N THR A 90 -11.94 -11.62 19.47
CA THR A 90 -12.22 -12.89 18.79
C THR A 90 -11.83 -12.78 17.31
N ILE A 91 -11.34 -13.86 16.71
CA ILE A 91 -11.04 -13.88 15.27
C ILE A 91 -12.31 -14.30 14.53
N VAL A 92 -12.84 -13.41 13.69
CA VAL A 92 -13.99 -13.72 12.82
C VAL A 92 -13.58 -14.04 11.39
N ARG A 93 -12.33 -13.73 11.00
CA ARG A 93 -11.70 -14.22 9.77
C ARG A 93 -10.20 -14.38 9.99
N SER A 94 -9.73 -15.61 9.85
CA SER A 94 -8.31 -15.97 9.89
C SER A 94 -7.56 -15.45 8.65
N SER A 95 -6.26 -15.20 8.81
CA SER A 95 -5.30 -15.04 7.70
C SER A 95 -4.93 -16.35 7.00
N SER A 96 -5.32 -17.50 7.56
CA SER A 96 -4.80 -18.86 7.31
C SER A 96 -3.47 -19.19 7.98
N PHE A 97 -2.87 -18.25 8.72
CA PHE A 97 -1.58 -18.44 9.43
C PHE A 97 -1.77 -18.22 10.94
N PRO A 98 -1.74 -19.28 11.77
CA PRO A 98 -2.02 -19.18 13.21
C PRO A 98 -1.14 -18.18 13.98
N ALA A 99 0.11 -17.97 13.57
CA ALA A 99 1.00 -17.01 14.20
C ALA A 99 0.62 -15.55 13.92
N LEU A 100 0.15 -15.24 12.70
CA LEU A 100 -0.35 -13.91 12.34
C LEU A 100 -1.70 -13.63 13.03
N ASP A 101 -2.54 -14.66 13.10
CA ASP A 101 -3.81 -14.65 13.83
C ASP A 101 -3.62 -14.33 15.32
N ALA A 102 -2.64 -14.97 15.98
CA ALA A 102 -2.27 -14.68 17.36
C ALA A 102 -1.77 -13.23 17.54
N ALA A 103 -0.84 -12.79 16.69
CA ALA A 103 -0.29 -11.43 16.75
C ALA A 103 -1.36 -10.33 16.52
N ALA A 104 -2.33 -10.59 15.64
CA ALA A 104 -3.48 -9.70 15.45
C ALA A 104 -4.39 -9.64 16.68
N LEU A 105 -4.60 -10.77 17.35
CA LEU A 105 -5.43 -10.85 18.54
C LEU A 105 -4.77 -10.10 19.71
N ASP A 106 -3.46 -10.24 19.89
CA ASP A 106 -2.71 -9.62 20.98
C ASP A 106 -2.59 -8.09 20.84
N VAL A 107 -2.35 -7.55 19.62
CA VAL A 107 -2.36 -6.09 19.42
C VAL A 107 -3.74 -5.47 19.61
N VAL A 108 -4.81 -6.22 19.31
CA VAL A 108 -6.18 -5.76 19.58
C VAL A 108 -6.46 -5.76 21.08
N ARG A 109 -6.09 -6.82 21.81
CA ARG A 109 -6.28 -6.92 23.27
C ARG A 109 -5.52 -5.84 24.05
N THR A 110 -4.30 -5.51 23.63
CA THR A 110 -3.51 -4.43 24.25
C THR A 110 -3.85 -3.04 23.70
N GLY A 111 -4.70 -2.97 22.67
CA GLY A 111 -5.13 -1.74 22.01
C GLY A 111 -5.96 -0.83 22.91
N SER A 112 -5.64 0.47 22.90
CA SER A 112 -6.43 1.50 23.59
C SER A 112 -7.29 2.29 22.61
N PHE A 113 -8.57 2.45 22.95
CA PHE A 113 -9.58 3.08 22.11
C PHE A 113 -10.19 4.32 22.78
N ILE A 114 -10.75 5.20 21.97
CA ILE A 114 -11.75 6.18 22.36
C ILE A 114 -13.09 5.43 22.37
N PRO A 115 -13.82 5.39 23.50
CA PRO A 115 -15.06 4.63 23.60
C PRO A 115 -16.15 5.21 22.69
N ALA A 116 -17.12 4.38 22.34
CA ALA A 116 -18.32 4.82 21.64
C ALA A 116 -19.21 5.65 22.55
N LYS A 117 -20.01 6.55 21.97
CA LYS A 117 -20.96 7.38 22.72
C LYS A 117 -22.38 7.23 22.22
N ASP A 118 -23.33 7.28 23.15
CA ASP A 118 -24.76 7.31 22.87
C ASP A 118 -25.27 8.70 22.47
N ALA A 119 -26.59 8.85 22.30
CA ALA A 119 -27.22 10.13 21.99
C ALA A 119 -26.98 11.22 23.06
N ASN A 120 -26.82 10.82 24.32
CA ASN A 120 -26.63 11.67 25.50
C ASN A 120 -25.13 11.92 25.81
N ASP A 121 -24.23 11.57 24.87
CA ASP A 121 -22.78 11.62 25.00
C ASP A 121 -22.17 10.76 26.14
N THR A 122 -22.95 9.77 26.62
CA THR A 122 -22.55 8.75 27.60
C THR A 122 -21.72 7.67 26.90
N PRO A 123 -20.58 7.24 27.47
CA PRO A 123 -19.83 6.09 26.94
C PRO A 123 -20.69 4.81 26.95
N ILE A 124 -20.59 3.99 25.91
CA ILE A 124 -21.29 2.71 25.81
C ILE A 124 -20.39 1.60 25.26
N ALA A 125 -20.54 0.38 25.78
CA ALA A 125 -19.87 -0.80 25.24
C ALA A 125 -20.47 -1.24 23.89
N VAL A 126 -19.64 -1.37 22.85
CA VAL A 126 -20.07 -1.74 21.48
C VAL A 126 -19.05 -2.65 20.77
N PRO A 127 -19.49 -3.49 19.81
CA PRO A 127 -18.62 -4.35 19.04
C PRO A 127 -18.00 -3.60 17.86
N VAL A 128 -16.71 -3.81 17.66
CA VAL A 128 -15.93 -3.36 16.50
C VAL A 128 -15.46 -4.57 15.69
N SER A 129 -15.26 -4.36 14.40
CA SER A 129 -14.53 -5.31 13.53
C SER A 129 -13.29 -4.60 13.01
N LEU A 130 -12.12 -5.12 13.37
CA LEU A 130 -10.82 -4.53 13.12
C LEU A 130 -10.06 -5.38 12.11
N PRO A 131 -9.85 -4.90 10.87
CA PRO A 131 -9.01 -5.58 9.89
C PRO A 131 -7.53 -5.29 10.19
N ILE A 132 -6.82 -6.28 10.73
CA ILE A 132 -5.38 -6.24 10.94
C ILE A 132 -4.70 -6.83 9.70
N ARG A 133 -3.99 -5.99 8.95
CA ARG A 133 -3.29 -6.38 7.70
C ARG A 133 -1.82 -6.66 7.98
N PHE A 134 -1.36 -7.84 7.55
CA PHE A 134 0.05 -8.20 7.43
C PHE A 134 0.45 -8.13 5.96
N ASP A 135 1.40 -7.24 5.64
CA ASP A 135 2.02 -7.11 4.33
C ASP A 135 3.52 -7.42 4.52
N PRO A 136 4.05 -8.56 4.01
CA PRO A 136 5.44 -8.94 4.25
C PRO A 136 6.43 -7.85 3.85
N TYR A 137 6.07 -7.02 2.86
CA TYR A 137 6.92 -5.96 2.33
C TYR A 137 6.72 -4.58 3.02
N ASP A 138 5.94 -4.47 4.10
CA ASP A 138 5.87 -3.25 4.94
C ASP A 138 7.03 -3.20 5.95
N LEU A 139 8.26 -3.14 5.42
CA LEU A 139 9.51 -2.88 6.15
C LEU A 139 9.94 -1.42 5.93
N SER A 140 9.07 -0.49 6.30
CA SER A 140 9.28 0.94 6.14
C SER A 140 10.38 1.50 7.07
N GLY A 141 11.64 1.28 6.69
CA GLY A 141 12.85 1.79 7.34
C GLY A 141 13.89 0.73 7.75
N ASP A 142 13.55 -0.56 7.70
CA ASP A 142 14.32 -1.63 8.38
C ASP A 142 15.31 -2.40 7.46
N VAL A 143 15.66 -1.84 6.30
CA VAL A 143 16.59 -2.46 5.34
C VAL A 143 17.53 -1.41 4.72
N THR A 144 18.83 -1.57 4.95
CA THR A 144 19.87 -0.72 4.35
C THR A 144 20.22 -1.19 2.94
N VAL A 145 20.33 -0.26 2.00
CA VAL A 145 20.92 -0.52 0.69
C VAL A 145 22.44 -0.35 0.78
N ALA A 146 23.19 -1.42 0.51
CA ALA A 146 24.65 -1.42 0.57
C ALA A 146 25.27 -0.85 -0.71
N THR A 147 24.66 -1.09 -1.87
CA THR A 147 25.07 -0.50 -3.16
C THR A 147 23.87 -0.46 -4.09
N GLU A 148 23.54 0.73 -4.59
CA GLU A 148 22.52 0.93 -5.62
C GLU A 148 23.19 1.45 -6.91
N PRO A 149 22.94 0.84 -8.08
CA PRO A 149 23.36 1.41 -9.35
C PRO A 149 22.49 2.63 -9.69
N GLU A 150 23.06 3.59 -10.45
CA GLU A 150 22.33 4.80 -10.85
C GLU A 150 21.06 4.46 -11.66
N GLN A 151 19.90 4.88 -11.16
CA GLN A 151 18.62 4.72 -11.85
C GLN A 151 18.63 5.54 -13.15
N THR A 152 18.72 4.86 -14.28
CA THR A 152 18.66 5.49 -15.61
C THR A 152 17.22 5.52 -16.11
N TYR A 153 16.71 6.70 -16.48
CA TYR A 153 15.45 6.86 -17.23
C TYR A 153 15.75 6.65 -18.73
N PRO A 154 15.25 5.58 -19.38
CA PRO A 154 15.62 5.29 -20.77
C PRO A 154 15.16 6.39 -21.73
N ASP A 155 16.05 6.84 -22.62
CA ASP A 155 15.78 7.93 -23.56
C ASP A 155 14.60 7.64 -24.50
N ALA A 156 14.39 6.38 -24.89
CA ALA A 156 13.26 5.98 -25.74
C ALA A 156 11.91 6.11 -25.00
N GLU A 157 11.84 5.70 -23.74
CA GLU A 157 10.64 5.85 -22.90
C GLU A 157 10.33 7.33 -22.67
N ARG A 158 11.37 8.13 -22.37
CA ARG A 158 11.26 9.58 -22.21
C ARG A 158 10.79 10.26 -23.49
N ALA A 159 11.32 9.89 -24.65
CA ALA A 159 10.89 10.42 -25.95
C ALA A 159 9.44 10.02 -26.31
N ALA A 160 8.93 8.90 -25.77
CA ALA A 160 7.55 8.48 -25.91
C ALA A 160 6.59 9.12 -24.87
N GLY A 161 7.11 9.90 -23.92
CA GLY A 161 6.34 10.50 -22.81
C GLY A 161 5.92 9.51 -21.72
N HIS A 162 6.50 8.30 -21.73
CA HIS A 162 6.25 7.26 -20.73
C HIS A 162 6.86 7.67 -19.39
N HIS A 163 6.06 7.77 -18.33
CA HIS A 163 6.51 8.25 -17.03
C HIS A 163 5.73 7.63 -15.86
N GLY A 164 6.13 7.95 -14.63
CA GLY A 164 5.48 7.50 -13.40
C GLY A 164 6.27 6.45 -12.64
N ARG A 165 5.59 5.71 -11.76
CA ARG A 165 6.22 4.90 -10.71
C ARG A 165 6.06 3.40 -10.93
N VAL A 166 7.17 2.67 -10.83
CA VAL A 166 7.21 1.20 -10.76
C VAL A 166 7.47 0.77 -9.32
N LEU A 167 6.69 -0.20 -8.82
CA LEU A 167 6.96 -0.85 -7.53
C LEU A 167 7.50 -2.26 -7.76
N VAL A 168 8.76 -2.49 -7.43
CA VAL A 168 9.39 -3.82 -7.49
C VAL A 168 9.35 -4.45 -6.10
N VAL A 169 8.96 -5.72 -6.01
CA VAL A 169 9.10 -6.53 -4.79
C VAL A 169 10.09 -7.66 -5.02
N GLY A 170 10.70 -8.13 -3.94
CA GLY A 170 11.60 -9.29 -3.96
C GLY A 170 12.05 -9.66 -2.56
N VAL A 171 12.92 -10.65 -2.44
CA VAL A 171 13.49 -11.11 -1.17
C VAL A 171 14.99 -10.95 -1.21
N VAL A 172 15.51 -10.12 -0.31
CA VAL A 172 16.95 -10.06 -0.02
C VAL A 172 17.34 -11.39 0.61
N ASP A 173 18.19 -12.15 -0.07
CA ASP A 173 18.69 -13.44 0.42
C ASP A 173 19.87 -13.24 1.40
N VAL A 174 20.35 -14.32 2.00
CA VAL A 174 21.40 -14.32 3.03
C VAL A 174 22.78 -13.83 2.54
N ASP A 175 22.94 -13.59 1.24
CA ASP A 175 24.12 -13.01 0.58
C ASP A 175 23.96 -11.51 0.24
N GLY A 176 22.78 -10.93 0.50
CA GLY A 176 22.46 -9.53 0.19
C GLY A 176 22.01 -9.28 -1.26
N ALA A 177 21.82 -10.32 -2.07
CA ALA A 177 21.27 -10.22 -3.41
C ALA A 177 19.73 -10.28 -3.40
N LEU A 178 19.10 -9.62 -4.39
CA LEU A 178 17.65 -9.65 -4.55
C LEU A 178 17.20 -10.86 -5.36
N THR A 179 16.50 -11.79 -4.71
CA THR A 179 15.85 -12.94 -5.34
C THR A 179 14.35 -12.72 -5.50
N ARG A 180 13.68 -13.52 -6.35
CA ARG A 180 12.24 -13.42 -6.66
C ARG A 180 11.78 -11.98 -7.04
N ALA A 181 12.67 -11.21 -7.65
CA ALA A 181 12.39 -9.84 -8.04
C ALA A 181 11.33 -9.78 -9.16
N GLU A 182 10.21 -9.10 -8.89
CA GLU A 182 9.07 -8.94 -9.78
C GLU A 182 8.40 -7.55 -9.66
N VAL A 183 7.69 -7.12 -10.70
CA VAL A 183 6.96 -5.84 -10.72
C VAL A 183 5.59 -6.04 -10.06
N SER A 184 5.44 -5.54 -8.83
CA SER A 184 4.19 -5.56 -8.07
C SER A 184 3.18 -4.48 -8.48
N ALA A 185 3.66 -3.36 -9.02
CA ALA A 185 2.84 -2.34 -9.65
C ALA A 185 3.58 -1.74 -10.86
N SER A 186 2.95 -1.86 -12.02
CA SER A 186 3.46 -1.39 -13.31
C SER A 186 3.22 0.11 -13.49
N SER A 187 4.17 0.78 -14.15
CA SER A 187 4.02 2.14 -14.69
C SER A 187 3.04 2.22 -15.86
N ARG A 188 2.61 1.07 -16.41
CA ARG A 188 1.95 0.88 -17.71
C ARG A 188 2.84 1.15 -18.93
N ALA A 189 4.16 1.32 -18.71
CA ALA A 189 5.18 1.41 -19.75
C ALA A 189 6.18 0.24 -19.59
N PRO A 190 6.14 -0.79 -20.46
CA PRO A 190 6.96 -1.99 -20.29
C PRO A 190 8.48 -1.74 -20.25
N GLY A 191 8.98 -0.69 -20.92
CA GLY A 191 10.40 -0.34 -20.88
C GLY A 191 10.84 0.25 -19.53
N LEU A 192 9.98 1.07 -18.89
CA LEU A 192 10.20 1.54 -17.52
C LEU A 192 10.12 0.39 -16.50
N ASP A 193 9.14 -0.49 -16.65
CA ASP A 193 9.00 -1.68 -15.78
C ASP A 193 10.24 -2.58 -15.87
N ALA A 194 10.78 -2.79 -17.09
CA ALA A 194 12.01 -3.54 -17.31
C ALA A 194 13.25 -2.82 -16.75
N ALA A 195 13.34 -1.49 -16.89
CA ALA A 195 14.43 -0.70 -16.33
C ALA A 195 14.46 -0.79 -14.79
N ALA A 196 13.31 -0.61 -14.13
CA ALA A 196 13.18 -0.71 -12.68
C ALA A 196 13.58 -2.09 -12.17
N LEU A 197 13.11 -3.14 -12.85
CA LEU A 197 13.42 -4.52 -12.50
C LEU A 197 14.91 -4.86 -12.70
N ALA A 198 15.56 -4.27 -13.71
CA ALA A 198 17.00 -4.41 -13.92
C ALA A 198 17.81 -3.72 -12.81
N THR A 199 17.46 -2.48 -12.45
CA THR A 199 18.07 -1.75 -11.32
C THR A 199 17.95 -2.55 -10.03
N ALA A 200 16.74 -3.02 -9.68
CA ALA A 200 16.47 -3.79 -8.46
C ALA A 200 17.30 -5.08 -8.33
N ARG A 201 17.50 -5.81 -9.43
CA ARG A 201 18.33 -7.03 -9.47
C ARG A 201 19.83 -6.75 -9.33
N ALA A 202 20.26 -5.56 -9.75
CA ALA A 202 21.64 -5.11 -9.62
C ALA A 202 21.95 -4.48 -8.24
N THR A 203 20.94 -3.98 -7.52
CA THR A 203 21.07 -3.50 -6.13
C THR A 203 21.59 -4.59 -5.19
N ARG A 204 22.36 -4.19 -4.17
CA ARG A 204 22.82 -5.02 -3.05
C ARG A 204 22.42 -4.40 -1.72
N PHE A 205 22.07 -5.25 -0.77
CA PHE A 205 21.50 -4.86 0.52
C PHE A 205 22.38 -5.35 1.67
N GLU A 206 22.29 -4.68 2.82
CA GLU A 206 22.81 -5.24 4.05
C GLU A 206 21.91 -6.38 4.53
N VAL A 207 22.51 -7.53 4.83
CA VAL A 207 21.79 -8.72 5.27
C VAL A 207 21.32 -8.55 6.70
N ARG A 208 20.00 -8.44 6.90
CA ARG A 208 19.41 -8.43 8.25
C ARG A 208 19.69 -9.75 8.97
N ARG A 209 19.89 -9.65 10.28
CA ARG A 209 20.13 -10.80 11.17
C ARG A 209 19.10 -10.82 12.30
N ASP A 210 18.82 -12.02 12.81
CA ASP A 210 18.02 -12.21 14.03
C ASP A 210 18.84 -11.90 15.31
N ASP A 211 18.20 -12.01 16.47
CA ASP A 211 18.83 -11.82 17.79
C ASP A 211 19.99 -12.80 18.08
N LYS A 212 20.14 -13.87 17.27
CA LYS A 212 21.20 -14.88 17.35
C LYS A 212 22.30 -14.65 16.31
N GLY A 213 22.20 -13.59 15.50
CA GLY A 213 23.13 -13.27 14.42
C GLY A 213 22.93 -14.06 13.13
N GLN A 214 21.90 -14.90 13.04
CA GLN A 214 21.57 -15.68 11.83
C GLN A 214 20.97 -14.77 10.76
N ALA A 215 21.45 -14.89 9.52
CA ALA A 215 20.92 -14.12 8.39
C ALA A 215 19.45 -14.49 8.10
N LEU A 216 18.61 -13.47 7.89
CA LEU A 216 17.18 -13.62 7.63
C LEU A 216 16.81 -13.18 6.21
N PRO A 217 16.19 -14.04 5.39
CA PRO A 217 15.59 -13.65 4.12
C PRO A 217 14.58 -12.51 4.35
N THR A 218 14.79 -11.39 3.66
CA THR A 218 14.12 -10.12 3.99
C THR A 218 13.31 -9.59 2.80
N PRO A 219 11.97 -9.65 2.83
CA PRO A 219 11.12 -9.14 1.76
C PRO A 219 11.15 -7.61 1.65
N VAL A 220 11.56 -7.08 0.50
CA VAL A 220 11.64 -5.64 0.24
C VAL A 220 10.65 -5.19 -0.83
N ARG A 221 10.19 -3.93 -0.71
CA ARG A 221 9.45 -3.19 -1.74
C ARG A 221 10.23 -1.93 -2.09
N MET A 222 10.65 -1.84 -3.34
CA MET A 222 11.40 -0.71 -3.89
C MET A 222 10.47 0.12 -4.78
N ALA A 223 10.64 1.44 -4.76
CA ALA A 223 9.88 2.37 -5.59
C ALA A 223 10.83 3.12 -6.53
N TYR A 224 10.60 2.98 -7.83
CA TYR A 224 11.36 3.68 -8.87
C TYR A 224 10.45 4.70 -9.55
N GLU A 225 10.85 5.97 -9.54
CA GLU A 225 10.11 7.08 -10.14
C GLU A 225 10.80 7.54 -11.43
N TYR A 226 10.06 7.62 -12.52
CA TYR A 226 10.54 8.04 -13.83
C TYR A 226 9.74 9.24 -14.29
N ASP A 227 10.21 10.45 -13.96
CA ASP A 227 9.45 11.67 -14.21
C ASP A 227 10.31 12.75 -14.85
N SER A 228 9.89 13.22 -16.02
CA SER A 228 10.54 14.34 -16.74
C SER A 228 10.64 15.57 -15.82
N PHE A 229 9.59 15.88 -15.06
CA PHE A 229 9.56 17.03 -14.15
C PHE A 229 10.42 16.89 -12.89
N ARG A 230 10.97 15.71 -12.57
CA ARG A 230 11.95 15.48 -11.47
C ARG A 230 13.36 15.20 -11.95
N SER A 231 13.51 14.72 -13.19
CA SER A 231 14.78 14.24 -13.72
C SER A 231 15.90 15.30 -13.66
N PRO A 232 17.12 14.93 -13.22
CA PRO A 232 18.28 15.81 -13.34
C PRO A 232 18.67 16.05 -14.82
N GLY A 233 19.60 16.99 -15.05
CA GLY A 233 20.10 17.28 -16.41
C GLY A 233 19.23 18.24 -17.24
N LYS A 234 19.50 18.33 -18.56
CA LYS A 234 18.81 19.28 -19.47
C LYS A 234 17.41 18.77 -19.82
N GLY A 235 16.42 19.66 -19.73
CA GLY A 235 15.01 19.38 -20.05
C GLY A 235 14.18 18.78 -18.90
N GLY A 236 14.82 18.31 -17.83
CA GLY A 236 14.13 17.81 -16.64
C GLY A 236 14.03 18.83 -15.50
N GLY A 237 13.13 18.61 -14.55
CA GLY A 237 12.86 19.54 -13.43
C GLY A 237 11.76 20.57 -13.75
N VAL A 238 10.82 20.78 -12.84
CA VAL A 238 9.62 21.65 -13.00
C VAL A 238 9.91 23.01 -13.66
N LEU A 239 10.98 23.69 -13.24
CA LEU A 239 11.36 25.02 -13.75
C LEU A 239 12.03 25.03 -15.13
N ARG A 240 12.32 23.85 -15.69
CA ARG A 240 12.98 23.65 -16.99
C ARG A 240 12.16 22.72 -17.90
N TYR A 241 10.96 22.35 -17.47
CA TYR A 241 10.08 21.40 -18.13
C TYR A 241 9.43 22.07 -19.34
N ARG A 242 9.92 21.69 -20.53
CA ARG A 242 9.50 22.27 -21.80
C ARG A 242 8.12 21.78 -22.22
N CYS A 243 7.41 22.65 -22.94
CA CYS A 243 6.04 22.40 -23.39
C CYS A 243 5.90 21.20 -24.34
N ASP A 244 6.90 20.89 -25.17
CA ASP A 244 6.87 19.69 -26.02
C ASP A 244 6.91 18.39 -25.22
N GLN A 245 7.87 18.25 -24.29
CA GLN A 245 7.91 17.10 -23.39
C GLN A 245 6.66 17.03 -22.50
N PHE A 246 6.20 18.15 -21.97
CA PHE A 246 4.97 18.18 -21.17
C PHE A 246 3.75 17.70 -21.98
N VAL A 247 3.60 18.11 -23.24
CA VAL A 247 2.51 17.65 -24.10
C VAL A 247 2.60 16.15 -24.37
N LEU A 248 3.80 15.61 -24.66
CA LEU A 248 4.02 14.16 -24.84
C LEU A 248 3.61 13.38 -23.58
N ASP A 249 4.10 13.80 -22.41
CA ASP A 249 3.78 13.17 -21.13
C ASP A 249 2.27 13.23 -20.84
N GLN A 250 1.59 14.35 -21.13
CA GLN A 250 0.13 14.46 -20.97
C GLN A 250 -0.68 13.61 -21.96
N ASP A 251 -0.22 13.48 -23.21
CA ASP A 251 -0.92 12.68 -24.23
C ASP A 251 -0.79 11.18 -23.96
N TRP A 252 0.40 10.73 -23.54
CA TRP A 252 0.58 9.37 -23.07
C TRP A 252 -0.25 9.07 -21.82
N TRP A 253 -0.26 9.99 -20.82
CA TRP A 253 -1.10 9.81 -19.62
C TRP A 253 -2.58 9.66 -19.98
N ARG A 254 -3.10 10.54 -20.85
CA ARG A 254 -4.52 10.54 -21.27
C ARG A 254 -4.93 9.31 -22.09
N SER A 255 -4.01 8.70 -22.84
CA SER A 255 -4.28 7.47 -23.58
C SER A 255 -4.15 6.20 -22.72
N THR A 256 -3.38 6.26 -21.63
CA THR A 256 -2.98 5.09 -20.83
C THR A 256 -3.76 4.94 -19.50
N PHE A 257 -4.29 6.04 -18.94
CA PHE A 257 -4.98 6.05 -17.65
C PHE A 257 -6.46 6.48 -17.76
N PRO A 258 -7.38 5.89 -16.96
CA PRO A 258 -8.77 6.29 -16.92
C PRO A 258 -8.97 7.80 -16.68
N PRO A 259 -9.95 8.47 -17.32
CA PRO A 259 -10.13 9.93 -17.22
C PRO A 259 -10.37 10.51 -15.81
N LYS A 260 -10.62 9.66 -14.80
CA LYS A 260 -10.74 10.05 -13.38
C LYS A 260 -9.41 10.02 -12.60
N GLU A 261 -8.40 9.34 -13.12
CA GLU A 261 -7.08 9.25 -12.50
C GLU A 261 -6.28 10.52 -12.82
N ARG A 262 -5.38 10.91 -11.91
CA ARG A 262 -4.56 12.13 -12.01
C ARG A 262 -3.12 11.76 -11.73
N GLY A 263 -2.23 12.22 -12.60
CA GLY A 263 -0.80 12.00 -12.44
C GLY A 263 -0.23 12.74 -11.23
N GLU A 264 0.95 12.30 -10.78
CA GLU A 264 1.63 12.94 -9.66
C GLU A 264 1.94 14.42 -9.96
N PHE A 265 2.35 14.71 -11.21
CA PHE A 265 2.61 16.09 -11.64
C PHE A 265 1.37 16.99 -11.59
N TYR A 266 0.22 16.51 -12.05
CA TYR A 266 -1.07 17.22 -11.92
C TYR A 266 -1.35 17.53 -10.43
N THR A 267 -1.19 16.51 -9.57
CA THR A 267 -1.51 16.59 -8.15
C THR A 267 -0.58 17.56 -7.42
N MET A 268 0.70 17.56 -7.76
CA MET A 268 1.68 18.52 -7.28
C MET A 268 1.32 19.94 -7.70
N MET A 269 1.03 20.19 -8.99
CA MET A 269 0.68 21.52 -9.47
C MET A 269 -0.64 22.03 -8.85
N LEU A 270 -1.64 21.15 -8.65
CA LEU A 270 -2.86 21.48 -7.91
C LEU A 270 -2.55 21.92 -6.47
N GLY A 271 -1.66 21.20 -5.77
CA GLY A 271 -1.19 21.57 -4.44
C GLY A 271 -0.42 22.90 -4.42
N LEU A 272 0.35 23.21 -5.45
CA LEU A 272 0.98 24.52 -5.60
C LEU A 272 -0.06 25.63 -5.83
N GLY A 273 -1.18 25.33 -6.49
CA GLY A 273 -2.29 26.26 -6.69
C GLY A 273 -2.96 26.63 -5.37
N THR A 274 -3.25 25.65 -4.51
CA THR A 274 -3.83 25.91 -3.19
C THR A 274 -2.85 26.63 -2.25
N LEU A 275 -1.55 26.31 -2.31
CA LEU A 275 -0.50 27.07 -1.62
C LEU A 275 -0.37 28.51 -2.13
N ALA A 276 -0.55 28.77 -3.43
CA ALA A 276 -0.52 30.11 -4.00
C ALA A 276 -1.76 30.95 -3.63
N GLN A 277 -2.88 30.30 -3.32
CA GLN A 277 -4.12 30.92 -2.87
C GLN A 277 -4.17 31.18 -1.34
N LEU A 278 -3.13 30.80 -0.58
CA LEU A 278 -2.99 31.10 0.85
C LEU A 278 -2.80 32.60 1.15
N ARG A 279 -3.86 33.39 1.03
CA ARG A 279 -3.99 34.71 1.68
C ARG A 279 -4.82 34.57 2.94
N GLY A 280 -4.20 34.77 4.11
CA GLY A 280 -4.91 34.79 5.40
C GLY A 280 -5.11 33.43 6.09
N GLY A 281 -4.34 32.40 5.72
CA GLY A 281 -4.22 31.16 6.53
C GLY A 281 -5.35 30.14 6.39
N LYS A 282 -6.24 30.26 5.38
CA LYS A 282 -7.21 29.23 5.03
C LYS A 282 -6.85 28.59 3.69
N LEU A 283 -6.71 27.27 3.68
CA LEU A 283 -6.61 26.47 2.45
C LEU A 283 -8.00 26.36 1.81
N ASP A 284 -8.13 26.72 0.54
CA ASP A 284 -9.35 26.52 -0.24
C ASP A 284 -9.24 25.22 -1.06
N PHE A 285 -10.06 24.23 -0.71
CA PHE A 285 -10.23 22.96 -1.43
C PHE A 285 -11.68 22.77 -1.90
N THR A 286 -12.38 23.86 -2.22
CA THR A 286 -13.75 23.80 -2.74
C THR A 286 -13.82 23.11 -4.11
N SER A 287 -14.98 22.55 -4.45
CA SER A 287 -15.23 22.01 -5.80
C SER A 287 -15.06 23.06 -6.90
N ALA A 288 -15.28 24.35 -6.58
CA ALA A 288 -15.01 25.47 -7.46
C ALA A 288 -13.50 25.62 -7.74
N SER A 289 -12.64 25.63 -6.71
CA SER A 289 -11.19 25.75 -6.91
C SER A 289 -10.60 24.59 -7.71
N LEU A 290 -11.14 23.38 -7.56
CA LEU A 290 -10.80 22.21 -8.37
C LEU A 290 -11.22 22.38 -9.85
N ALA A 291 -12.45 22.83 -10.11
CA ALA A 291 -12.93 23.08 -11.47
C ALA A 291 -12.14 24.19 -12.18
N ASP A 292 -11.82 25.26 -11.47
CA ASP A 292 -10.98 26.35 -11.97
C ASP A 292 -9.55 25.88 -12.29
N PHE A 293 -8.99 24.96 -11.50
CA PHE A 293 -7.70 24.34 -11.82
C PHE A 293 -7.78 23.49 -13.10
N GLU A 294 -8.79 22.62 -13.25
CA GLU A 294 -8.96 21.77 -14.45
C GLU A 294 -9.09 22.58 -15.75
N VAL A 295 -9.80 23.72 -15.70
CA VAL A 295 -9.91 24.66 -16.83
C VAL A 295 -8.54 25.27 -17.19
N ARG A 296 -7.76 25.68 -16.18
CA ARG A 296 -6.42 26.27 -16.39
C ARG A 296 -5.40 25.22 -16.83
N TRP A 297 -5.47 24.01 -16.28
CA TRP A 297 -4.65 22.86 -16.68
C TRP A 297 -4.85 22.52 -18.16
N THR A 298 -6.11 22.43 -18.60
CA THR A 298 -6.45 22.14 -20.00
C THR A 298 -5.94 23.24 -20.94
N LYS A 299 -6.16 24.51 -20.59
CA LYS A 299 -5.63 25.66 -21.35
C LYS A 299 -4.10 25.69 -21.40
N ALA A 300 -3.42 25.31 -20.33
CA ALA A 300 -1.96 25.24 -20.29
C ALA A 300 -1.42 24.17 -21.25
N ILE A 301 -2.09 23.02 -21.37
CA ILE A 301 -1.75 21.98 -22.36
C ILE A 301 -1.92 22.52 -23.79
N GLU A 302 -3.06 23.15 -24.09
CA GLU A 302 -3.33 23.74 -25.41
C GLU A 302 -2.32 24.85 -25.77
N ALA A 303 -2.02 25.74 -24.82
CA ALA A 303 -1.01 26.78 -25.00
C ALA A 303 0.40 26.20 -25.21
N CYS A 304 0.75 25.11 -24.51
CA CYS A 304 2.01 24.40 -24.72
C CYS A 304 2.10 23.74 -26.11
N ARG A 305 1.01 23.17 -26.64
CA ARG A 305 1.00 22.64 -28.03
C ARG A 305 1.34 23.72 -29.05
N ALA A 306 0.87 24.94 -28.84
CA ALA A 306 1.17 26.08 -29.70
C ALA A 306 2.60 26.65 -29.50
N HIS A 307 3.24 26.40 -28.35
CA HIS A 307 4.53 27.00 -27.98
C HIS A 307 5.55 25.97 -27.45
N PRO A 308 5.95 24.97 -28.26
CA PRO A 308 6.73 23.80 -27.80
C PRO A 308 8.11 24.13 -27.20
N THR A 309 8.69 25.28 -27.51
CA THR A 309 10.00 25.72 -26.98
C THR A 309 9.92 26.41 -25.62
N THR A 310 8.72 26.85 -25.20
CA THR A 310 8.49 27.53 -23.90
C THR A 310 8.39 26.52 -22.75
N LEU A 311 8.34 27.01 -21.52
CA LEU A 311 8.19 26.18 -20.32
C LEU A 311 6.71 26.06 -19.95
N MET A 312 6.28 24.88 -19.47
CA MET A 312 4.87 24.70 -19.06
C MET A 312 4.45 25.73 -18.01
N ILE A 313 5.33 26.02 -17.05
CA ILE A 313 5.08 26.96 -15.95
C ILE A 313 4.81 28.41 -16.40
N ASP A 314 5.06 28.77 -17.66
CA ASP A 314 4.64 30.08 -18.19
C ASP A 314 3.14 30.13 -18.52
N HIS A 315 2.53 28.98 -18.79
CA HIS A 315 1.13 28.84 -19.22
C HIS A 315 0.18 28.42 -18.09
N LEU A 316 0.71 27.95 -16.96
CA LEU A 316 -0.08 27.56 -15.78
C LEU A 316 0.09 28.57 -14.63
N LYS A 317 -0.84 29.52 -14.57
CA LYS A 317 -0.91 30.58 -13.54
C LYS A 317 -2.04 30.32 -12.54
N PRO A 318 -1.85 30.58 -11.23
CA PRO A 318 -0.69 31.22 -10.60
C PRO A 318 0.48 30.29 -10.23
N GLU A 319 0.36 28.99 -10.47
CA GLU A 319 1.25 27.94 -9.94
C GLU A 319 2.71 28.13 -10.38
N GLY A 320 2.95 28.40 -11.66
CA GLY A 320 4.29 28.60 -12.20
C GLY A 320 5.00 29.85 -11.66
N GLU A 321 4.25 30.90 -11.34
CA GLU A 321 4.78 32.10 -10.69
C GLU A 321 5.16 31.82 -9.22
N TRP A 322 4.39 30.97 -8.54
CA TRP A 322 4.74 30.50 -7.19
C TRP A 322 5.98 29.61 -7.22
N ALA A 323 6.05 28.65 -8.15
CA ALA A 323 7.17 27.72 -8.29
C ALA A 323 8.51 28.46 -8.50
N ARG A 324 8.50 29.55 -9.28
CA ARG A 324 9.67 30.43 -9.45
C ARG A 324 10.09 31.10 -8.14
N ARG A 325 9.17 31.79 -7.46
CA ARG A 325 9.47 32.46 -6.17
C ARG A 325 9.94 31.49 -5.09
N ALA A 326 9.43 30.26 -5.07
CA ALA A 326 9.83 29.24 -4.10
C ALA A 326 11.25 28.71 -4.33
N ALA A 327 11.80 28.87 -5.53
CA ALA A 327 13.16 28.46 -5.89
C ALA A 327 14.18 29.62 -5.85
N GLU A 328 13.74 30.85 -5.59
CA GLU A 328 14.65 31.96 -5.29
C GLU A 328 15.35 31.72 -3.94
N PRO A 329 16.68 31.95 -3.82
CA PRO A 329 17.37 31.83 -2.55
C PRO A 329 16.76 32.79 -1.52
N ARG A 330 16.33 32.26 -0.38
CA ARG A 330 15.94 33.10 0.76
C ARG A 330 17.17 33.87 1.24
N ARG A 331 17.10 35.19 1.16
CA ARG A 331 18.07 36.14 1.75
C ARG A 331 17.86 36.25 3.25
#